data_AF-A0A522PRV5-F1
#
_entry.id   AF-A0A522PRV5-F1
#
_cell.length_a   1.000
_cell.length_b   1.000
_cell.length_c   1.000
_cell.angle_alpha   90.00
_cell.angle_beta   90.00
_cell.angle_gamma   90.00
#
_symmetry.space_group_name_H-M   'P 1'
#
loop_
_entity.id
_entity.type
_entity.pdbx_description
1 polymer ?
#
loop_
_entity_poly.entity_id
_entity_poly.type
_entity_poly.pdbx_seq_one_letter_code
_entity_poly.pdbx_strand_id
1 'polypeptide(L)'
;MAYPAGYIQLNNKRDVPLLKEVLHAGFVTHAQLFELMQFAGIESCREAFNWRVKRLADHALLLHHDVPSFGRNFVYSLGPSGVMHLTSLGVSCVGMTTGFVPVRDASRVAHSVDVTDIRLHLLRAGLLREWHSEVDVRARNDLTSYRFAKDYDSIMTLAVRGREVKVALEYERQPKAKKRYAVIRETIENERRVDRFLYLFPEYKLLWFVHGLFRKTARKMCFGLAYELERDLLETRVVNPQMRFATLEAALE
;
A
#
# COMPACT_ATOMS: atom_id res chain seq x y z
N MET A 1 -19.99 31.84 7.36
CA MET A 1 -18.95 32.70 6.75
C MET A 1 -18.68 32.19 5.35
N ALA A 2 -18.92 33.00 4.33
CA ALA A 2 -18.52 32.66 2.96
C ALA A 2 -17.04 33.02 2.80
N TYR A 3 -16.24 32.07 2.33
CA TYR A 3 -14.82 32.28 2.06
C TYR A 3 -14.63 33.10 0.78
N PRO A 4 -13.50 33.83 0.64
CA PRO A 4 -13.19 34.50 -0.61
C PRO A 4 -13.17 33.47 -1.76
N ALA A 5 -13.58 33.89 -2.96
CA ALA A 5 -13.60 33.02 -4.13
C ALA A 5 -12.22 32.36 -4.35
N GLY A 6 -12.19 31.03 -4.52
CA GLY A 6 -10.97 30.24 -4.66
C GLY A 6 -10.41 29.64 -3.36
N TYR A 7 -10.89 30.07 -2.19
CA TYR A 7 -10.46 29.52 -0.89
C TYR A 7 -11.35 28.35 -0.45
N ILE A 8 -10.72 27.33 0.13
CA ILE A 8 -11.37 26.15 0.67
C ILE A 8 -11.11 26.05 2.16
N GLN A 9 -12.17 25.90 2.96
CA GLN A 9 -12.03 25.49 4.36
C GLN A 9 -11.98 23.96 4.44
N LEU A 10 -10.91 23.45 5.02
CA LEU A 10 -10.73 22.02 5.25
C LEU A 10 -11.29 21.61 6.60
N ASN A 11 -12.01 20.51 6.61
CA ASN A 11 -12.50 19.84 7.80
C ASN A 11 -11.42 18.89 8.31
N ASN A 12 -10.77 19.25 9.42
CA ASN A 12 -9.70 18.44 10.02
C ASN A 12 -10.12 17.02 10.41
N LYS A 13 -11.42 16.77 10.63
CA LYS A 13 -11.94 15.44 11.01
C LYS A 13 -12.26 14.55 9.82
N ARG A 14 -12.38 15.10 8.60
CA ARG A 14 -12.81 14.34 7.42
C ARG A 14 -11.92 14.53 6.19
N ASP A 15 -11.56 15.78 5.88
CA ASP A 15 -10.71 16.08 4.73
C ASP A 15 -9.27 15.65 4.97
N VAL A 16 -8.70 15.96 6.14
CA VAL A 16 -7.31 15.61 6.45
C VAL A 16 -7.09 14.08 6.47
N PRO A 17 -7.94 13.26 7.12
CA PRO A 17 -7.81 11.81 7.02
C PRO A 17 -7.94 11.29 5.59
N LEU A 18 -8.85 11.84 4.78
CA LEU A 18 -8.99 11.46 3.36
C LEU A 18 -7.69 11.73 2.59
N LEU A 19 -7.10 12.92 2.76
CA LEU A 19 -5.84 13.27 2.12
C LEU A 19 -4.69 12.35 2.58
N LYS A 20 -4.68 11.94 3.86
CA LYS A 20 -3.71 10.97 4.38
C LYS A 20 -3.91 9.58 3.76
N GLU A 21 -5.15 9.11 3.60
CA GLU A 21 -5.39 7.81 2.94
C GLU A 21 -4.94 7.83 1.46
N VAL A 22 -5.16 8.95 0.75
CA VAL A 22 -4.62 9.11 -0.61
C VAL A 22 -3.09 9.16 -0.62
N LEU A 23 -2.48 9.84 0.34
CA LEU A 23 -1.01 9.86 0.50
C LEU A 23 -0.45 8.46 0.72
N HIS A 24 -1.02 7.70 1.66
CA HIS A 24 -0.57 6.36 2.03
C HIS A 24 -0.79 5.34 0.91
N ALA A 25 -1.85 5.50 0.11
CA ALA A 25 -2.08 4.63 -1.05
C ALA A 25 -1.20 5.03 -2.25
N GLY A 26 -0.77 6.29 -2.35
CA GLY A 26 -0.10 6.86 -3.53
C GLY A 26 -1.07 7.10 -4.69
N PHE A 27 -1.73 6.04 -5.14
CA PHE A 27 -2.87 6.05 -6.06
C PHE A 27 -3.99 5.17 -5.52
N VAL A 28 -5.22 5.68 -5.58
CA VAL A 28 -6.39 4.97 -5.05
C VAL A 28 -7.61 5.21 -5.91
N THR A 29 -8.40 4.16 -6.18
CA THR A 29 -9.66 4.33 -6.90
C THR A 29 -10.73 5.00 -6.03
N HIS A 30 -11.73 5.61 -6.64
CA HIS A 30 -12.87 6.20 -5.91
C HIS A 30 -13.56 5.20 -4.95
N ALA A 31 -13.69 3.94 -5.38
CA ALA A 31 -14.31 2.88 -4.59
C ALA A 31 -13.44 2.48 -3.39
N GLN A 32 -12.15 2.22 -3.61
CA GLN A 32 -11.20 1.90 -2.55
C GLN A 32 -11.09 3.03 -1.52
N LEU A 33 -11.02 4.28 -1.97
CA LEU A 33 -10.93 5.43 -1.07
C LEU A 33 -12.16 5.54 -0.18
N PHE A 34 -13.36 5.37 -0.73
CA PHE A 34 -14.58 5.37 0.08
C PHE A 34 -14.54 4.29 1.15
N GLU A 35 -14.13 3.08 0.77
CA GLU A 35 -14.11 1.94 1.67
C GLU A 35 -13.05 2.09 2.78
N LEU A 36 -11.86 2.60 2.46
CA LEU A 36 -10.86 2.98 3.46
C LEU A 36 -11.43 3.99 4.47
N MET A 37 -12.19 4.98 3.98
CA MET A 37 -12.84 5.98 4.84
C MET A 37 -13.98 5.40 5.69
N GLN A 38 -14.64 4.33 5.22
CA GLN A 38 -15.62 3.56 6.00
C GLN A 38 -14.93 2.77 7.11
N PHE A 39 -13.83 2.06 6.81
CA PHE A 39 -13.05 1.35 7.82
C PHE A 39 -12.44 2.27 8.87
N ALA A 40 -12.09 3.50 8.49
CA ALA A 40 -11.65 4.53 9.43
C ALA A 40 -12.79 5.12 10.29
N GLY A 41 -14.06 4.77 10.03
CA GLY A 41 -15.23 5.30 10.72
C GLY A 41 -15.53 6.78 10.41
N ILE A 42 -15.03 7.30 9.28
CA ILE A 42 -15.07 8.73 8.95
C ILE A 42 -16.22 9.05 7.99
N GLU A 43 -16.46 8.18 7.01
CA GLU A 43 -17.53 8.34 6.03
C GLU A 43 -18.46 7.13 6.04
N SER A 44 -19.76 7.40 5.92
CA SER A 44 -20.81 6.39 5.80
C SER A 44 -21.82 6.73 4.68
N CYS A 45 -21.85 7.98 4.23
CA CYS A 45 -22.74 8.48 3.20
C CYS A 45 -21.97 8.68 1.89
N ARG A 46 -22.42 8.00 0.83
CA ARG A 46 -21.77 8.05 -0.49
C ARG A 46 -21.85 9.45 -1.10
N GLU A 47 -22.98 10.14 -0.96
CA GLU A 47 -23.22 11.46 -1.51
C GLU A 47 -22.30 12.50 -0.88
N ALA A 48 -22.18 12.48 0.45
CA ALA A 48 -21.29 13.37 1.20
C ALA A 48 -19.82 13.12 0.84
N PHE A 49 -19.42 11.86 0.69
CA PHE A 49 -18.10 11.48 0.22
C PHE A 49 -17.82 11.99 -1.21
N ASN A 50 -18.76 11.75 -2.14
CA ASN A 50 -18.62 12.19 -3.54
C ASN A 50 -18.46 13.70 -3.63
N TRP A 51 -19.28 14.46 -2.89
CA TRP A 51 -19.16 15.92 -2.81
C TRP A 51 -17.81 16.35 -2.25
N ARG A 52 -17.32 15.66 -1.20
CA ARG A 52 -16.02 15.94 -0.59
C ARG A 52 -14.88 15.72 -1.57
N VAL A 53 -14.83 14.56 -2.22
CA VAL A 53 -13.77 14.23 -3.18
C VAL A 53 -13.78 15.22 -4.34
N LYS A 54 -14.96 15.51 -4.91
CA LYS A 54 -15.10 16.52 -5.96
C LYS A 54 -14.56 17.87 -5.52
N ARG A 55 -14.99 18.37 -4.35
CA ARG A 55 -14.52 19.65 -3.81
C ARG A 55 -13.00 19.67 -3.60
N LEU A 56 -12.40 18.59 -3.09
CA LEU A 56 -10.95 18.52 -2.89
C LEU A 56 -10.20 18.49 -4.23
N ALA A 57 -10.76 17.84 -5.26
CA ALA A 57 -10.20 17.84 -6.61
C ALA A 57 -10.32 19.21 -7.29
N ASP A 58 -11.47 19.88 -7.19
CA ASP A 58 -11.73 21.21 -7.76
C ASP A 58 -10.76 22.28 -7.22
N HIS A 59 -10.21 22.08 -6.00
CA HIS A 59 -9.22 22.95 -5.36
C HIS A 59 -7.78 22.39 -5.39
N ALA A 60 -7.50 21.42 -6.27
CA ALA A 60 -6.17 20.83 -6.49
C ALA A 60 -5.51 20.19 -5.26
N LEU A 61 -6.30 19.79 -4.25
CA LEU A 61 -5.80 18.95 -3.15
C LEU A 61 -5.68 17.49 -3.57
N LEU A 62 -6.53 17.06 -4.49
CA LEU A 62 -6.46 15.78 -5.17
C LEU A 62 -6.25 16.01 -6.66
N LEU A 63 -5.51 15.11 -7.30
CA LEU A 63 -5.45 15.00 -8.76
C LEU A 63 -6.31 13.83 -9.20
N HIS A 64 -7.06 14.07 -10.26
CA HIS A 64 -7.91 13.08 -10.91
C HIS A 64 -7.20 12.54 -12.15
N HIS A 65 -7.11 11.21 -12.25
CA HIS A 65 -6.44 10.52 -13.36
C HIS A 65 -7.42 9.63 -14.11
N ASP A 66 -7.52 9.83 -15.41
CA ASP A 66 -8.21 8.92 -16.34
C ASP A 66 -7.23 7.85 -16.80
N VAL A 67 -7.34 6.65 -16.23
CA VAL A 67 -6.46 5.52 -16.55
C VAL A 67 -7.26 4.46 -17.30
N PRO A 68 -7.11 4.32 -18.63
CA PRO A 68 -7.97 3.47 -19.45
C PRO A 68 -8.04 2.00 -18.99
N SER A 69 -6.99 1.49 -18.37
CA SER A 69 -6.91 0.10 -17.88
C SER A 69 -7.75 -0.19 -16.63
N PHE A 70 -8.23 0.84 -15.92
CA PHE A 70 -9.09 0.70 -14.72
C PHE A 70 -10.58 0.92 -15.02
N GLY A 71 -10.96 0.95 -16.31
CA GLY A 71 -12.35 1.10 -16.75
C GLY A 71 -12.92 2.48 -16.43
N ARG A 72 -14.17 2.54 -15.93
CA ARG A 72 -14.84 3.79 -15.52
C ARG A 72 -14.44 4.27 -14.11
N ASN A 73 -13.48 3.59 -13.46
CA ASN A 73 -13.03 3.98 -12.14
C ASN A 73 -11.93 5.04 -12.25
N PHE A 74 -12.25 6.22 -11.73
CA PHE A 74 -11.26 7.28 -11.56
C PHE A 74 -10.26 6.92 -10.47
N VAL A 75 -9.00 7.30 -10.70
CA VAL A 75 -7.92 7.14 -9.74
C VAL A 75 -7.51 8.52 -9.21
N TYR A 76 -7.31 8.61 -7.90
CA TYR A 76 -6.86 9.82 -7.23
C TYR A 76 -5.43 9.69 -6.75
N SER A 77 -4.69 10.78 -6.84
CA SER A 77 -3.42 10.97 -6.12
C SER A 77 -3.46 12.31 -5.39
N LEU A 78 -2.50 12.53 -4.49
CA LEU A 78 -2.38 13.80 -3.79
C LEU A 78 -1.93 14.91 -4.76
N GLY A 79 -2.60 16.05 -4.76
CA GLY A 79 -2.23 17.23 -5.54
C GLY A 79 -1.26 18.16 -4.81
N PRO A 80 -0.66 19.14 -5.50
CA PRO A 80 0.32 20.06 -4.91
C PRO A 80 -0.21 20.79 -3.67
N SER A 81 -1.46 21.27 -3.71
CA SER A 81 -2.09 21.93 -2.56
C SER A 81 -2.31 20.97 -1.39
N GLY A 82 -2.60 19.69 -1.69
CA GLY A 82 -2.77 18.64 -0.70
C GLY A 82 -1.45 18.32 0.02
N VAL A 83 -0.35 18.20 -0.75
CA VAL A 83 1.00 18.03 -0.20
C VAL A 83 1.38 19.20 0.69
N MET A 84 1.21 20.43 0.20
CA MET A 84 1.53 21.63 0.98
C MET A 84 0.74 21.67 2.29
N HIS A 85 -0.55 21.36 2.24
CA HIS A 85 -1.40 21.32 3.43
C HIS A 85 -0.96 20.25 4.42
N LEU A 86 -0.74 19.01 3.99
CA LEU A 86 -0.30 17.92 4.88
C LEU A 86 1.07 18.21 5.50
N THR A 87 2.01 18.75 4.72
CA THR A 87 3.33 19.17 5.24
C THR A 87 3.19 20.29 6.27
N SER A 88 2.27 21.26 6.07
CA SER A 88 2.00 22.30 7.08
C SER A 88 1.45 21.74 8.40
N LEU A 89 0.84 20.55 8.36
CA LEU A 89 0.36 19.81 9.53
C LEU A 89 1.41 18.86 10.12
N GLY A 90 2.66 18.89 9.62
CA GLY A 90 3.76 18.04 10.07
C GLY A 90 3.71 16.60 9.55
N VAL A 91 2.90 16.31 8.52
CA VAL A 91 2.85 14.99 7.90
C VAL A 91 4.00 14.85 6.90
N SER A 92 4.74 13.74 6.99
CA SER A 92 5.83 13.44 6.06
C SER A 92 5.27 13.03 4.69
N CYS A 93 5.65 13.75 3.65
CA CYS A 93 5.30 13.44 2.25
C CYS A 93 6.53 12.93 1.46
N VAL A 94 7.46 12.26 2.14
CA VAL A 94 8.72 11.78 1.53
C VAL A 94 8.47 10.85 0.35
N GLY A 95 9.24 11.02 -0.72
CA GLY A 95 9.16 10.18 -1.91
C GLY A 95 7.94 10.43 -2.81
N MET A 96 7.15 11.46 -2.53
CA MET A 96 6.03 11.88 -3.38
C MET A 96 6.52 12.56 -4.66
N THR A 97 6.09 12.06 -5.81
CA THR A 97 6.20 12.78 -7.09
C THR A 97 5.05 13.78 -7.19
N THR A 98 5.33 15.07 -7.06
CA THR A 98 4.35 16.13 -7.29
C THR A 98 4.29 16.45 -8.78
N GLY A 99 3.23 16.05 -9.48
CA GLY A 99 3.07 16.37 -10.90
C GLY A 99 2.08 15.49 -11.65
N PHE A 100 1.81 15.87 -12.90
CA PHE A 100 1.05 15.07 -13.85
C PHE A 100 1.75 13.72 -14.04
N VAL A 101 0.98 12.64 -14.02
CA VAL A 101 1.48 11.27 -14.05
C VAL A 101 1.48 10.82 -15.52
N PRO A 102 2.62 10.85 -16.23
CA PRO A 102 2.65 10.47 -17.64
C PRO A 102 2.25 8.99 -17.81
N VAL A 103 1.78 8.62 -19.01
CA VAL A 103 1.35 7.25 -19.38
C VAL A 103 2.35 6.14 -18.98
N ARG A 104 3.64 6.47 -18.83
CA ARG A 104 4.69 5.57 -18.31
C ARG A 104 4.49 5.12 -16.84
N ASP A 105 3.64 5.79 -16.08
CA ASP A 105 3.34 5.49 -14.68
C ASP A 105 2.11 4.58 -14.49
N ALA A 106 1.49 4.09 -15.56
CA ALA A 106 0.38 3.13 -15.46
C ALA A 106 0.76 1.90 -14.61
N SER A 107 2.02 1.45 -14.69
CA SER A 107 2.54 0.37 -13.84
C SER A 107 2.56 0.75 -12.35
N ARG A 108 2.91 2.00 -12.01
CA ARG A 108 2.91 2.50 -10.63
C ARG A 108 1.51 2.69 -10.08
N VAL A 109 0.59 3.22 -10.90
CA VAL A 109 -0.84 3.31 -10.55
C VAL A 109 -1.34 1.91 -10.23
N ALA A 110 -1.06 0.96 -11.12
CA ALA A 110 -1.60 -0.37 -10.99
C ALA A 110 -0.98 -1.15 -9.81
N HIS A 111 0.31 -0.97 -9.54
CA HIS A 111 0.95 -1.44 -8.31
C HIS A 111 0.28 -0.89 -7.04
N SER A 112 0.07 0.42 -6.99
CA SER A 112 -0.51 1.09 -5.82
C SER A 112 -1.96 0.65 -5.55
N VAL A 113 -2.74 0.49 -6.63
CA VAL A 113 -4.11 -0.03 -6.56
C VAL A 113 -4.12 -1.46 -6.04
N ASP A 114 -3.27 -2.35 -6.56
CA ASP A 114 -3.21 -3.74 -6.12
C ASP A 114 -2.76 -3.87 -4.64
N VAL A 115 -1.78 -3.07 -4.20
CA VAL A 115 -1.36 -3.03 -2.79
C VAL A 115 -2.49 -2.54 -1.89
N THR A 116 -3.28 -1.56 -2.36
CA THR A 116 -4.46 -1.07 -1.64
C THR A 116 -5.56 -2.13 -1.59
N ASP A 117 -5.75 -2.92 -2.65
CA ASP A 117 -6.67 -4.05 -2.64
C ASP A 117 -6.23 -5.09 -1.61
N ILE A 118 -4.96 -5.45 -1.53
CA ILE A 118 -4.44 -6.35 -0.49
C ILE A 118 -4.78 -5.82 0.91
N ARG A 119 -4.55 -4.52 1.17
CA ARG A 119 -4.91 -3.88 2.45
C ARG A 119 -6.40 -4.00 2.76
N LEU A 120 -7.27 -3.71 1.78
CA LEU A 120 -8.72 -3.78 1.95
C LEU A 120 -9.21 -5.20 2.21
N HIS A 121 -8.67 -6.21 1.51
CA HIS A 121 -9.02 -7.61 1.78
C HIS A 121 -8.67 -8.01 3.21
N LEU A 122 -7.51 -7.60 3.72
CA LEU A 122 -7.10 -7.86 5.11
C LEU A 122 -7.96 -7.09 6.13
N LEU A 123 -8.39 -5.87 5.81
CA LEU A 123 -9.32 -5.08 6.64
C LEU A 123 -10.71 -5.72 6.72
N ARG A 124 -11.28 -6.11 5.57
CA ARG A 124 -12.57 -6.82 5.49
C ARG A 124 -12.57 -8.10 6.31
N ALA A 125 -11.45 -8.81 6.31
CA ALA A 125 -11.27 -10.04 7.07
C ALA A 125 -11.05 -9.81 8.58
N GLY A 126 -10.91 -8.56 9.03
CA GLY A 126 -10.60 -8.24 10.44
C GLY A 126 -9.20 -8.67 10.89
N LEU A 127 -8.31 -8.96 9.93
CA LEU A 127 -6.96 -9.47 10.19
C LEU A 127 -5.94 -8.36 10.43
N LEU A 128 -6.16 -7.19 9.80
CA LEU A 128 -5.21 -6.09 9.84
C LEU A 128 -5.34 -5.27 11.14
N ARG A 129 -4.28 -5.24 11.95
CA ARG A 129 -4.19 -4.42 13.17
C ARG A 129 -3.53 -3.08 12.91
N GLU A 130 -2.42 -3.10 12.19
CA GLU A 130 -1.67 -1.90 11.82
C GLU A 130 -1.21 -1.98 10.38
N TRP A 131 -1.16 -0.83 9.72
CA TRP A 131 -0.67 -0.68 8.35
C TRP A 131 0.26 0.53 8.27
N HIS A 132 1.49 0.30 7.82
CA HIS A 132 2.43 1.34 7.44
C HIS A 132 2.65 1.26 5.93
N SER A 133 2.29 2.32 5.24
CA SER A 133 2.47 2.46 3.80
C SER A 133 3.95 2.56 3.40
N GLU A 134 4.24 2.43 2.10
CA GLU A 134 5.58 2.71 1.57
C GLU A 134 6.08 4.11 1.98
N VAL A 135 5.20 5.12 2.00
CA VAL A 135 5.55 6.49 2.43
C VAL A 135 5.95 6.51 3.91
N ASP A 136 5.22 5.80 4.77
CA ASP A 136 5.58 5.68 6.19
C ASP A 136 6.92 4.96 6.40
N VAL A 137 7.14 3.89 5.64
CA VAL A 137 8.37 3.10 5.67
C VAL A 137 9.56 3.94 5.23
N ARG A 138 9.44 4.66 4.11
CA ARG A 138 10.48 5.58 3.60
C ARG A 138 10.74 6.71 4.57
N ALA A 139 9.69 7.38 5.05
CA ALA A 139 9.82 8.46 6.02
C ALA A 139 10.59 8.00 7.27
N ARG A 140 10.28 6.82 7.78
CA ARG A 140 11.01 6.23 8.92
C ARG A 140 12.46 5.91 8.57
N ASN A 141 12.69 5.32 7.40
CA ASN A 141 14.02 4.97 6.94
C ASN A 141 14.90 6.20 6.75
N ASP A 142 14.38 7.29 6.21
CA ASP A 142 15.16 8.50 5.95
C ASP A 142 15.36 9.36 7.21
N LEU A 143 14.30 9.52 8.02
CA LEU A 143 14.25 10.51 9.08
C LEU A 143 14.61 9.97 10.47
N THR A 144 14.79 8.66 10.62
CA THR A 144 15.10 8.05 11.93
C THR A 144 16.33 7.16 11.88
N SER A 145 16.93 6.88 13.04
CA SER A 145 17.95 5.84 13.20
C SER A 145 17.33 4.43 13.29
N TYR A 146 16.01 4.33 13.45
CA TYR A 146 15.29 3.08 13.62
C TYR A 146 14.65 2.59 12.31
N ARG A 147 15.52 2.28 11.35
CA ARG A 147 15.21 2.01 9.94
C ARG A 147 14.92 0.55 9.64
N PHE A 148 13.99 0.25 8.76
CA PHE A 148 13.93 -1.05 8.10
C PHE A 148 15.15 -1.27 7.19
N ALA A 149 15.44 -2.51 6.82
CA ALA A 149 16.57 -2.85 5.98
C ALA A 149 16.40 -2.31 4.55
N LYS A 150 15.16 -2.12 4.09
CA LYS A 150 14.82 -1.46 2.82
C LYS A 150 13.47 -0.75 2.91
N ASP A 151 13.13 -0.03 1.85
CA ASP A 151 11.80 0.49 1.60
C ASP A 151 10.90 -0.65 1.10
N TYR A 152 10.12 -1.22 2.02
CA TYR A 152 9.08 -2.20 1.72
C TYR A 152 7.83 -1.51 1.17
N ASP A 153 7.04 -2.20 0.34
CA ASP A 153 5.76 -1.68 -0.17
C ASP A 153 4.80 -1.36 0.98
N SER A 154 4.82 -2.20 2.03
CA SER A 154 4.23 -1.87 3.32
C SER A 154 4.78 -2.76 4.44
N ILE A 155 4.60 -2.29 5.67
CA ILE A 155 4.76 -3.10 6.88
C ILE A 155 3.40 -3.19 7.55
N MET A 156 2.94 -4.41 7.81
CA MET A 156 1.64 -4.66 8.41
C MET A 156 1.77 -5.51 9.67
N THR A 157 0.88 -5.28 10.63
CA THR A 157 0.70 -6.14 11.80
C THR A 157 -0.60 -6.91 11.63
N LEU A 158 -0.52 -8.24 11.56
CA LEU A 158 -1.67 -9.12 11.36
C LEU A 158 -2.03 -9.86 12.64
N ALA A 159 -3.33 -9.99 12.93
CA ALA A 159 -3.84 -10.85 13.98
C ALA A 159 -4.10 -12.26 13.43
N VAL A 160 -3.24 -13.21 13.80
CA VAL A 160 -3.30 -14.61 13.37
C VAL A 160 -3.36 -15.50 14.60
N ARG A 161 -4.42 -16.31 14.73
CA ARG A 161 -4.67 -17.20 15.89
C ARG A 161 -4.47 -16.53 17.26
N GLY A 162 -4.93 -15.28 17.40
CA GLY A 162 -4.81 -14.50 18.64
C GLY A 162 -3.40 -13.95 18.93
N ARG A 163 -2.45 -14.06 17.99
CA ARG A 163 -1.13 -13.43 18.05
C ARG A 163 -1.01 -12.33 17.02
N GLU A 164 -0.20 -11.33 17.33
CA GLU A 164 0.18 -10.30 16.37
C GLU A 164 1.50 -10.67 15.70
N VAL A 165 1.51 -10.65 14.37
CA VAL A 165 2.69 -10.97 13.54
C VAL A 165 2.99 -9.78 12.65
N LYS A 166 4.22 -9.27 12.73
CA LYS A 166 4.67 -8.15 11.92
C LYS A 166 5.28 -8.65 10.61
N VAL A 167 4.66 -8.26 9.50
CA VAL A 167 4.97 -8.76 8.16
C VAL A 167 5.43 -7.62 7.27
N ALA A 168 6.56 -7.80 6.60
CA ALA A 168 6.94 -6.97 5.46
C ALA A 168 6.26 -7.51 4.20
N LEU A 169 5.43 -6.69 3.55
CA LEU A 169 4.76 -7.01 2.31
C LEU A 169 5.57 -6.48 1.13
N GLU A 170 5.71 -7.31 0.10
CA GLU A 170 6.24 -6.96 -1.20
C GLU A 170 5.29 -7.49 -2.27
N TYR A 171 4.85 -6.61 -3.16
CA TYR A 171 4.04 -6.98 -4.31
C TYR A 171 4.83 -6.68 -5.59
N GLU A 172 5.03 -7.67 -6.45
CA GLU A 172 5.88 -7.49 -7.64
C GLU A 172 5.12 -7.84 -8.91
N ARG A 173 4.87 -6.83 -9.76
CA ARG A 173 4.22 -6.98 -11.07
C ARG A 173 5.19 -7.32 -12.21
N GLN A 174 6.46 -6.97 -12.05
CA GLN A 174 7.48 -7.14 -13.09
C GLN A 174 8.81 -7.55 -12.46
N PRO A 175 9.56 -8.47 -13.08
CA PRO A 175 10.82 -8.95 -12.51
C PRO A 175 11.88 -7.84 -12.54
N LYS A 176 12.55 -7.66 -11.41
CA LYS A 176 13.83 -6.93 -11.36
C LYS A 176 14.97 -7.72 -12.02
N ALA A 177 16.09 -7.04 -12.32
CA ALA A 177 17.30 -7.72 -12.77
C ALA A 177 17.81 -8.72 -11.70
N LYS A 178 18.33 -9.89 -12.11
CA LYS A 178 18.85 -10.92 -11.17
C LYS A 178 19.85 -10.38 -10.14
N LYS A 179 20.75 -9.48 -10.56
CA LYS A 179 21.72 -8.82 -9.67
C LYS A 179 21.03 -8.03 -8.55
N ARG A 180 19.87 -7.42 -8.82
CA ARG A 180 19.09 -6.68 -7.82
C ARG A 180 18.53 -7.61 -6.76
N TYR A 181 18.08 -8.81 -7.13
CA TYR A 181 17.61 -9.79 -6.14
C TYR A 181 18.71 -10.31 -5.21
N ALA A 182 19.95 -10.41 -5.69
CA ALA A 182 21.07 -10.77 -4.81
C ALA A 182 21.25 -9.74 -3.68
N VAL A 183 21.19 -8.45 -4.03
CA VAL A 183 21.24 -7.33 -3.06
C VAL A 183 20.02 -7.35 -2.14
N ILE A 184 18.81 -7.57 -2.68
CA ILE A 184 17.59 -7.66 -1.86
C ILE A 184 17.70 -8.82 -0.86
N ARG A 185 18.19 -9.98 -1.29
CA ARG A 185 18.38 -11.13 -0.40
C ARG A 185 19.34 -10.81 0.74
N GLU A 186 20.50 -10.23 0.43
CA GLU A 186 21.45 -9.80 1.46
C GLU A 186 20.83 -8.77 2.43
N THR A 187 20.03 -7.85 1.91
CA THR A 187 19.33 -6.85 2.72
C THR A 187 18.31 -7.52 3.65
N ILE A 188 17.52 -8.46 3.14
CA ILE A 188 16.51 -9.21 3.90
C ILE A 188 17.15 -10.05 5.01
N GLU A 189 18.30 -10.66 4.76
CA GLU A 189 19.03 -11.42 5.78
C GLU A 189 19.45 -10.57 6.99
N ASN A 190 19.67 -9.27 6.77
CA ASN A 190 20.04 -8.33 7.81
C ASN A 190 18.82 -7.65 8.48
N GLU A 191 17.60 -7.89 8.00
CA GLU A 191 16.39 -7.32 8.61
C GLU A 191 16.03 -8.03 9.92
N ARG A 192 15.80 -7.23 10.97
CA ARG A 192 15.51 -7.70 12.34
C ARG A 192 14.22 -7.13 12.93
N ARG A 193 13.52 -6.25 12.21
CA ARG A 193 12.37 -5.47 12.71
C ARG A 193 11.01 -6.01 12.26
N VAL A 194 11.00 -7.08 11.46
CA VAL A 194 9.80 -7.79 11.03
C VAL A 194 9.97 -9.28 11.31
N ASP A 195 8.85 -9.93 11.58
CA ASP A 195 8.80 -11.36 11.91
C ASP A 195 8.82 -12.22 10.66
N ARG A 196 8.17 -11.75 9.58
CA ARG A 196 7.95 -12.49 8.33
C ARG A 196 8.04 -11.59 7.12
N PHE A 197 8.31 -12.18 5.97
CA PHE A 197 8.21 -11.54 4.65
C PHE A 197 7.14 -12.23 3.83
N LEU A 198 6.22 -11.45 3.26
CA LEU A 198 5.21 -11.93 2.33
C LEU A 198 5.44 -11.29 0.97
N TYR A 199 5.81 -12.13 -0.01
CA TYR A 199 5.95 -11.75 -1.40
C TYR A 199 4.73 -12.22 -2.19
N LEU A 200 4.01 -11.28 -2.79
CA LEU A 200 2.83 -11.55 -3.60
C LEU A 200 3.09 -11.19 -5.06
N PHE A 201 2.49 -11.96 -5.96
CA PHE A 201 2.66 -11.78 -7.40
C PHE A 201 1.31 -11.93 -8.12
N PRO A 202 1.14 -11.27 -9.28
CA PRO A 202 -0.04 -11.46 -10.13
C PRO A 202 0.02 -12.75 -10.97
N GLU A 203 1.20 -13.32 -11.21
CA GLU A 203 1.38 -14.50 -12.09
C GLU A 203 2.35 -15.54 -11.51
N TYR A 204 2.01 -16.81 -11.71
CA TYR A 204 2.80 -17.99 -11.30
C TYR A 204 4.24 -17.98 -11.82
N LYS A 205 4.47 -17.59 -13.08
CA LYS A 205 5.84 -17.56 -13.65
C LYS A 205 6.76 -16.60 -12.90
N LEU A 206 6.24 -15.43 -12.55
CA LEU A 206 6.98 -14.43 -11.79
C LEU A 206 7.27 -14.93 -10.38
N LEU A 207 6.27 -15.52 -9.71
CA LEU A 207 6.45 -16.16 -8.40
C LEU A 207 7.63 -17.15 -8.43
N TRP A 208 7.65 -18.10 -9.36
CA TRP A 208 8.71 -19.11 -9.42
C TRP A 208 10.06 -18.57 -9.83
N PHE A 209 10.08 -17.56 -10.70
CA PHE A 209 11.31 -16.84 -11.05
C PHE A 209 11.94 -16.21 -9.81
N VAL A 210 11.15 -15.49 -8.99
CA VAL A 210 11.64 -14.83 -7.78
C VAL A 210 11.97 -15.85 -6.69
N HIS A 211 11.09 -16.83 -6.44
CA HIS A 211 11.32 -17.92 -5.49
C HIS A 211 12.68 -18.58 -5.70
N GLY A 212 13.02 -18.92 -6.95
CA GLY A 212 14.29 -19.54 -7.32
C GLY A 212 15.52 -18.74 -6.88
N LEU A 213 15.42 -17.41 -6.82
CA LEU A 213 16.50 -16.50 -6.40
C LEU A 213 16.65 -16.43 -4.88
N PHE A 214 15.60 -16.77 -4.13
CA PHE A 214 15.56 -16.72 -2.67
C PHE A 214 15.74 -18.08 -1.97
N ARG A 215 15.90 -19.20 -2.69
CA ARG A 215 15.98 -20.58 -2.11
C ARG A 215 16.96 -20.79 -0.95
N LYS A 216 17.99 -19.94 -0.82
CA LYS A 216 19.02 -20.03 0.23
C LYS A 216 18.79 -19.06 1.40
N THR A 217 17.63 -18.41 1.44
CA THR A 217 17.35 -17.39 2.47
C THR A 217 16.96 -18.07 3.78
N ALA A 218 17.60 -17.67 4.89
CA ALA A 218 17.32 -18.19 6.23
C ALA A 218 16.12 -17.49 6.89
N ARG A 219 15.78 -16.28 6.43
CA ARG A 219 14.59 -15.55 6.89
C ARG A 219 13.29 -16.29 6.55
N LYS A 220 12.30 -16.11 7.42
CA LYS A 220 10.96 -16.67 7.25
C LYS A 220 10.20 -15.88 6.19
N MET A 221 10.26 -16.37 4.95
CA MET A 221 9.62 -15.78 3.79
C MET A 221 8.53 -16.70 3.25
N CYS A 222 7.47 -16.09 2.71
CA CYS A 222 6.37 -16.77 2.02
C CYS A 222 6.18 -16.11 0.66
N PHE A 223 5.99 -16.93 -0.37
CA PHE A 223 5.68 -16.48 -1.73
C PHE A 223 4.28 -16.99 -2.09
N GLY A 224 3.41 -16.10 -2.56
CA GLY A 224 2.02 -16.41 -2.88
C GLY A 224 1.50 -15.60 -4.07
N LEU A 225 0.28 -15.91 -4.51
CA LEU A 225 -0.39 -15.19 -5.58
C LEU A 225 -1.42 -14.22 -4.97
N ALA A 226 -1.43 -12.98 -5.45
CA ALA A 226 -2.32 -11.95 -4.91
C ALA A 226 -3.80 -12.34 -5.07
N TYR A 227 -4.20 -12.84 -6.23
CA TYR A 227 -5.59 -13.27 -6.46
C TYR A 227 -6.02 -14.47 -5.59
N GLU A 228 -5.07 -15.30 -5.12
CA GLU A 228 -5.37 -16.38 -4.17
C GLU A 228 -5.50 -15.83 -2.75
N LEU A 229 -4.77 -14.76 -2.40
CA LEU A 229 -4.95 -14.02 -1.14
C LEU A 229 -6.32 -13.38 -1.06
N GLU A 230 -6.77 -12.76 -2.15
CA GLU A 230 -8.08 -12.11 -2.22
C GLU A 230 -9.22 -13.12 -2.02
N ARG A 231 -9.07 -14.33 -2.55
CA ARG A 231 -10.06 -15.40 -2.48
C ARG A 231 -10.03 -16.16 -1.14
N ASP A 232 -8.83 -16.54 -0.69
CA ASP A 232 -8.66 -17.56 0.37
C ASP A 232 -8.08 -16.97 1.67
N LEU A 233 -7.57 -15.72 1.66
CA LEU A 233 -6.99 -15.02 2.81
C LEU A 233 -5.93 -15.84 3.56
N LEU A 234 -6.22 -16.29 4.78
CA LEU A 234 -5.27 -17.08 5.58
C LEU A 234 -5.09 -18.52 5.06
N GLU A 235 -6.05 -19.03 4.28
CA GLU A 235 -5.97 -20.35 3.64
C GLU A 235 -5.18 -20.33 2.33
N THR A 236 -4.75 -19.15 1.87
CA THR A 236 -3.96 -19.01 0.65
C THR A 236 -2.73 -19.89 0.68
N ARG A 237 -2.53 -20.65 -0.39
CA ARG A 237 -1.37 -21.52 -0.52
C ARG A 237 -0.13 -20.69 -0.79
N VAL A 238 0.84 -20.77 0.11
CA VAL A 238 2.15 -20.12 -0.02
C VAL A 238 3.26 -21.15 -0.07
N VAL A 239 4.39 -20.78 -0.66
CA VAL A 239 5.62 -21.57 -0.69
C VAL A 239 6.73 -20.81 0.02
N ASN A 240 7.54 -21.50 0.82
CA ASN A 240 8.72 -20.91 1.47
C ASN A 240 9.99 -21.10 0.61
N PRO A 241 11.12 -20.44 0.92
CA PRO A 241 12.37 -20.62 0.18
C PRO A 241 12.83 -22.08 0.01
N GLN A 242 12.55 -22.94 0.99
CA GLN A 242 12.91 -24.36 1.02
C GLN A 242 11.90 -25.27 0.27
N MET A 243 11.07 -24.72 -0.60
CA MET A 243 10.07 -25.45 -1.42
C MET A 243 8.98 -26.17 -0.59
N ARG A 244 8.73 -25.74 0.65
CA ARG A 244 7.61 -26.26 1.46
C ARG A 244 6.37 -25.42 1.23
N PHE A 245 5.26 -26.09 0.98
CA PHE A 245 3.95 -25.46 0.85
C PHE A 245 3.22 -25.49 2.17
N ALA A 246 2.48 -24.43 2.46
CA ALA A 246 1.60 -24.31 3.62
C ALA A 246 0.47 -23.32 3.28
N THR A 247 -0.52 -23.23 4.17
CA THR A 247 -1.43 -22.08 4.19
C THR A 247 -0.68 -20.84 4.68
N LEU A 248 -1.15 -19.64 4.33
CA LEU A 248 -0.57 -18.40 4.82
C LEU A 248 -0.62 -18.35 6.35
N GLU A 249 -1.71 -18.83 6.96
CA GLU A 249 -1.85 -18.95 8.41
C GLU A 249 -0.67 -19.69 9.05
N ALA A 250 -0.41 -20.92 8.59
CA ALA A 250 0.64 -21.77 9.14
C ALA A 250 2.05 -21.21 8.86
N ALA A 251 2.21 -20.42 7.81
CA ALA A 251 3.50 -19.82 7.48
C ALA A 251 3.79 -18.54 8.30
N LEU A 252 2.75 -17.90 8.84
CA LEU A 252 2.86 -16.72 9.72
C LEU A 252 3.14 -17.10 11.18
N GLU A 253 2.83 -18.33 11.61
CA GLU A 253 3.20 -18.90 12.92
C GLU A 253 4.71 -19.00 13.16
#